data_AF-A0A970BYB7-F1
#
_entry.id   AF-A0A970BYB7-F1
#
_cell.length_a   1.000
_cell.length_b   1.000
_cell.length_c   1.000
_cell.angle_alpha   90.00
_cell.angle_beta   90.00
_cell.angle_gamma   90.00
#
_symmetry.space_group_name_H-M   'P 1'
#
loop_
_entity.id
_entity.type
_entity.pdbx_description
1 polymer ?
#
loop_
_entity_poly.entity_id
_entity_poly.type
_entity_poly.pdbx_seq_one_letter_code
_entity_poly.pdbx_strand_id
1 'polypeptide(L)'
;MPTGEELRDLAIKAIKKKRDFWNHVIAYCIVNAFLVGIWFWTGAGYFWPGWVLAGWGIGVAFNAWDTYGRGSRPITEEEIQREIDRQRRG
;
A
#
# COMPACT_ATOMS: atom_id res chain seq x y z
N MET A 1 6.91 -12.09 28.54
CA MET A 1 7.54 -12.25 27.22
C MET A 1 6.41 -12.48 26.24
N PRO A 2 6.37 -11.81 25.08
CA PRO A 2 5.37 -12.12 24.08
C PRO A 2 5.48 -13.60 23.72
N THR A 3 4.35 -14.30 23.68
CA THR A 3 4.32 -15.72 23.34
C THR A 3 4.68 -15.89 21.86
N GLY A 4 5.21 -17.05 21.46
CA GLY A 4 5.60 -17.29 20.06
C GLY A 4 4.46 -17.09 19.04
N GLU A 5 3.20 -17.11 19.49
CA GLU A 5 2.02 -16.79 18.70
C GLU A 5 1.89 -15.29 18.38
N GLU A 6 2.17 -14.39 19.34
CA GLU A 6 2.07 -12.93 19.11
C GLU A 6 3.08 -12.46 18.05
N LEU A 7 4.31 -12.97 18.10
CA LEU A 7 5.34 -12.68 17.09
C LEU A 7 4.93 -13.18 15.69
N ARG A 8 4.25 -14.33 15.62
CA ARG A 8 3.74 -14.90 14.37
C ARG A 8 2.63 -14.03 13.78
N ASP A 9 1.69 -13.59 14.59
CA ASP A 9 0.56 -12.76 14.14
C ASP A 9 1.00 -11.37 13.67
N LEU A 10 1.99 -10.78 14.34
CA LEU A 10 2.62 -9.52 13.92
C LEU A 10 3.32 -9.67 12.57
N ALA A 11 4.09 -10.74 12.38
CA ALA A 11 4.74 -11.05 11.10
C ALA A 11 3.72 -11.26 9.98
N ILE A 12 2.62 -11.98 10.25
CA ILE A 12 1.55 -12.22 9.27
C ILE A 12 0.86 -10.90 8.88
N LYS A 13 0.53 -10.03 9.85
CA LYS A 13 -0.08 -8.72 9.59
C LYS A 13 0.81 -7.84 8.72
N ALA A 14 2.11 -7.79 8.99
CA ALA A 14 3.08 -7.03 8.19
C ALA A 14 3.15 -7.53 6.73
N ILE A 15 3.16 -8.86 6.52
CA ILE A 15 3.18 -9.46 5.18
C ILE A 15 1.86 -9.18 4.44
N LYS A 16 0.73 -9.28 5.13
CA LYS A 16 -0.60 -9.07 4.55
C LYS A 16 -0.80 -7.63 4.08
N LYS A 17 -0.34 -6.65 4.87
CA LYS A 17 -0.41 -5.21 4.53
C LYS A 17 0.38 -4.90 3.24
N LYS A 18 1.56 -5.50 3.08
CA LYS A 18 2.36 -5.35 1.84
C LYS A 18 1.69 -5.98 0.61
N ARG A 19 1.06 -7.16 0.76
CA ARG A 19 0.35 -7.82 -0.36
C ARG A 19 -0.87 -7.05 -0.83
N ASP A 20 -1.68 -6.52 0.08
CA ASP A 20 -2.89 -5.77 -0.29
C ASP A 20 -2.56 -4.47 -1.05
N PHE A 21 -1.47 -3.80 -0.69
CA PHE A 21 -0.96 -2.66 -1.44
C PHE A 21 -0.57 -3.04 -2.87
N TRP A 22 0.24 -4.09 -3.03
CA TRP A 22 0.66 -4.56 -4.36
C TRP A 22 -0.51 -5.01 -5.22
N ASN A 23 -1.51 -5.66 -4.63
CA ASN A 23 -2.74 -6.03 -5.34
C ASN A 23 -3.47 -4.79 -5.90
N HIS A 24 -3.56 -3.70 -5.14
CA HIS A 24 -4.17 -2.45 -5.59
C HIS A 24 -3.36 -1.80 -6.72
N VAL A 25 -2.03 -1.78 -6.61
CA VAL A 25 -1.15 -1.22 -7.66
C VAL A 25 -1.24 -2.04 -8.95
N ILE A 26 -1.22 -3.38 -8.85
CA ILE A 26 -1.33 -4.27 -10.01
C ILE A 26 -2.71 -4.08 -10.67
N ALA A 27 -3.79 -4.05 -9.89
CA ALA A 27 -5.13 -3.79 -10.41
C ALA A 27 -5.20 -2.42 -11.11
N TYR A 28 -4.62 -1.37 -10.52
CA TYR A 28 -4.52 -0.05 -11.14
C TYR A 28 -3.80 -0.11 -12.48
N CYS A 29 -2.63 -0.76 -12.56
CA CYS A 29 -1.89 -0.89 -13.81
C CYS A 29 -2.68 -1.64 -14.89
N ILE A 30 -3.32 -2.77 -14.54
CA ILE A 30 -4.11 -3.58 -15.49
C ILE A 30 -5.30 -2.77 -16.03
N VAL A 31 -6.07 -2.13 -15.14
CA VAL A 31 -7.25 -1.35 -15.55
C VAL A 31 -6.85 -0.18 -16.42
N ASN A 32 -5.81 0.57 -16.05
CA ASN A 32 -5.35 1.72 -16.84
C ASN A 32 -4.78 1.30 -18.19
N ALA A 33 -3.99 0.21 -18.25
CA ALA A 33 -3.50 -0.33 -19.51
C ALA A 33 -4.65 -0.76 -20.43
N PHE A 34 -5.72 -1.35 -19.86
CA PHE A 34 -6.92 -1.73 -20.60
C PHE A 34 -7.68 -0.50 -21.14
N LEU A 35 -7.87 0.54 -20.32
CA LEU A 35 -8.51 1.80 -20.74
C LEU A 35 -7.72 2.52 -21.84
N VAL A 36 -6.40 2.60 -21.68
CA VAL A 36 -5.52 3.21 -22.68
C VAL A 36 -5.53 2.39 -23.97
N GLY A 37 -5.55 1.05 -23.86
CA GLY A 37 -5.69 0.15 -25.01
C GLY A 37 -7.00 0.35 -25.77
N ILE A 38 -8.13 0.46 -25.06
CA ILE A 38 -9.43 0.78 -25.65
C ILE A 38 -9.36 2.12 -26.35
N TRP A 39 -8.88 3.17 -25.67
CA TRP A 39 -8.75 4.52 -26.23
C TRP A 39 -7.94 4.52 -27.51
N PHE A 40 -6.75 3.88 -27.50
CA PHE A 40 -5.88 3.78 -28.67
C PHE A 40 -6.58 3.10 -29.85
N TRP A 41 -7.35 2.03 -29.59
CA TRP A 41 -8.10 1.31 -30.62
C TRP A 41 -9.32 2.10 -31.12
N THR A 42 -9.93 2.97 -30.31
CA THR A 42 -11.12 3.75 -30.69
C THR A 42 -10.82 4.97 -31.57
N GLY A 43 -9.57 5.21 -31.98
CA GLY A 43 -9.21 6.17 -33.04
C GLY A 43 -9.00 7.61 -32.55
N ALA A 44 -8.11 7.80 -31.59
CA ALA A 44 -8.44 8.55 -30.39
C ALA A 44 -8.31 10.09 -30.44
N GLY A 45 -9.48 10.76 -30.43
CA GLY A 45 -9.66 12.19 -30.16
C GLY A 45 -9.37 12.58 -28.70
N TYR A 46 -10.37 12.99 -27.91
CA TYR A 46 -10.14 13.46 -26.53
C TYR A 46 -9.63 12.34 -25.59
N PHE A 47 -8.56 12.62 -24.84
CA PHE A 47 -7.91 11.68 -23.90
C PHE A 47 -8.68 11.54 -22.59
N TRP A 48 -9.85 10.90 -22.66
CA TRP A 48 -10.68 10.62 -21.49
C TRP A 48 -10.03 9.66 -20.44
N PRO A 49 -9.12 8.72 -20.77
CA PRO A 49 -8.46 7.93 -19.72
C PRO A 49 -7.68 8.79 -18.72
N GLY A 50 -7.24 9.99 -19.13
CA GLY A 50 -6.44 10.88 -18.28
C GLY A 50 -7.15 11.31 -16.99
N TRP A 51 -8.45 11.58 -17.02
CA TRP A 51 -9.18 11.95 -15.80
C TRP A 51 -9.45 10.73 -14.90
N VAL A 52 -9.60 9.53 -15.48
CA VAL A 52 -9.68 8.29 -14.71
C VAL A 52 -8.34 8.02 -14.00
N LEU A 53 -7.22 8.17 -14.72
CA LEU A 53 -5.87 8.10 -14.17
C LEU A 53 -5.69 9.10 -13.02
N ALA A 54 -6.14 10.35 -13.19
CA ALA A 54 -6.01 11.40 -12.18
C ALA A 54 -6.86 11.10 -10.93
N GLY A 55 -8.14 10.77 -11.10
CA GLY A 55 -9.04 10.49 -9.98
C GLY A 55 -8.61 9.28 -9.16
N TRP A 56 -8.27 8.17 -9.82
CA TRP A 56 -7.80 6.96 -9.13
C TRP A 56 -6.32 7.01 -8.72
N GLY A 57 -5.48 7.70 -9.49
CA GLY A 57 -4.05 7.83 -9.21
C GLY A 57 -3.78 8.56 -7.91
N ILE A 58 -4.64 9.52 -7.53
CA ILE A 58 -4.59 10.18 -6.22
C ILE A 58 -4.82 9.17 -5.09
N GLY A 59 -5.84 8.31 -5.19
CA GLY A 59 -6.12 7.28 -4.19
C GLY A 59 -4.97 6.28 -4.02
N VAL A 60 -4.37 5.84 -5.13
CA VAL A 60 -3.18 4.97 -5.11
C VAL A 60 -1.97 5.70 -4.54
N ALA A 61 -1.76 6.97 -4.87
CA ALA A 61 -0.67 7.78 -4.33
C ALA A 61 -0.79 7.98 -2.81
N PHE A 62 -2.00 8.23 -2.30
CA PHE A 62 -2.26 8.27 -0.85
C PHE A 62 -1.97 6.93 -0.18
N ASN A 63 -2.42 5.82 -0.77
CA ASN A 63 -2.16 4.47 -0.26
C ASN A 63 -0.66 4.12 -0.30
N ALA A 64 0.05 4.58 -1.33
CA ALA A 64 1.49 4.45 -1.48
C ALA A 64 2.24 5.30 -0.46
N TRP A 65 1.76 6.51 -0.17
CA TRP A 65 2.31 7.36 0.88
C TRP A 65 2.08 6.76 2.28
N ASP A 66 0.91 6.13 2.53
CA ASP A 66 0.66 5.41 3.79
C ASP A 66 1.49 4.12 3.90
N THR A 67 1.90 3.52 2.79
CA THR A 67 2.70 2.29 2.80
C THR A 67 4.22 2.54 2.77
N TYR A 68 4.69 3.58 2.06
CA TYR A 68 6.11 3.86 1.80
C TYR A 68 6.57 5.27 2.20
N GLY A 69 5.67 6.17 2.58
CA GLY A 69 6.03 7.53 3.02
C GLY A 69 6.86 7.51 4.30
N ARG A 70 7.61 8.58 4.58
CA ARG A 70 8.52 8.68 5.74
C ARG A 70 7.85 8.46 7.13
N GLY A 71 6.52 8.54 7.22
CA GLY A 71 5.73 8.19 8.42
C GLY A 71 5.39 6.69 8.53
N SER A 72 5.69 5.93 7.49
CA SER A 72 5.40 4.50 7.31
C SER A 72 6.67 3.67 7.38
N ARG A 73 7.60 4.06 8.26
CA ARG A 73 8.56 3.06 8.75
C ARG A 73 7.69 1.92 9.27
N PRO A 74 7.82 0.69 8.76
CA PRO A 74 7.21 -0.45 9.43
C PRO A 74 7.67 -0.35 10.87
N ILE A 75 6.74 -0.25 11.82
CA ILE A 75 7.08 -0.19 13.24
C ILE A 75 8.04 -1.34 13.46
N THR A 76 9.30 -1.00 13.70
CA THR A 76 10.36 -2.00 13.69
C THR A 76 10.17 -2.79 14.98
N GLU A 77 10.42 -4.10 14.98
CA GLU A 77 10.31 -4.90 16.21
C GLU A 77 11.11 -4.26 17.36
N GLU A 78 12.20 -3.57 17.03
CA GLU A 78 13.02 -2.75 17.94
C GLU A 78 12.28 -1.56 18.57
N GLU A 79 11.39 -0.89 17.83
CA GLU A 79 10.53 0.20 18.35
C GLU A 79 9.42 -0.35 19.25
N ILE A 80 8.80 -1.49 18.88
CA ILE A 80 7.81 -2.17 19.72
C ILE A 80 8.46 -2.60 21.05
N GLN A 81 9.64 -3.20 20.97
CA GLN A 81 10.37 -3.68 22.14
C GLN A 81 10.82 -2.53 23.05
N ARG A 82 11.26 -1.40 22.47
CA ARG A 82 11.59 -0.17 23.21
C ARG A 82 10.38 0.39 23.94
N GLU A 83 9.20 0.36 23.33
CA GLU A 83 7.98 0.90 23.95
C GLU A 83 7.48 0.00 25.10
N ILE A 84 7.55 -1.32 24.93
CA ILE A 84 7.25 -2.29 26.00
C ILE A 84 8.21 -2.11 27.18
N ASP A 85 9.51 -1.98 26.93
CA ASP A 85 10.51 -1.77 27.98
C ASP A 85 10.31 -0.43 28.70
N ARG A 86 9.80 0.59 28.00
CA ARG A 86 9.47 1.90 28.59
C ARG A 86 8.28 1.81 29.53
N GLN A 87 7.22 1.11 29.15
CA GLN A 87 6.02 0.89 29.99
C GLN A 87 6.28 -0.04 31.17
N ARG A 88 7.33 -0.87 31.11
CA ARG A 88 7.72 -1.78 32.20
C ARG A 88 8.65 -1.15 33.23
N ARG A 89 9.30 -0.03 32.88
CA ARG A 89 10.22 0.73 33.74
C ARG A 89 9.57 1.96 34.39
N GLY A 90 8.38 2.37 33.94
CA GLY A 90 7.52 3.35 34.61
C GLY A 90 6.50 2.64 35.48
#